data_AF-A0A1A8FC43-F1
#
_entry.id   AF-A0A1A8FC43-F1
#
_cell.length_a   1.000
_cell.length_b   1.000
_cell.length_c   1.000
_cell.angle_alpha   90.00
_cell.angle_beta   90.00
_cell.angle_gamma   90.00
#
_symmetry.space_group_name_H-M   'P 1'
#
loop_
_entity.id
_entity.type
_entity.pdbx_description
1 polymer ?
#
loop_
_entity_poly.entity_id
_entity_poly.type
_entity_poly.pdbx_seq_one_letter_code
_entity_poly.pdbx_strand_id
1 'polypeptide(L)'
;VASVKDFLDKLIDIDHDIVSSVPQRAVFMPSVTVKEGYLHKYKAEGPQLLSRFAFKKRYFWLTSESLSYAKTSDLQVRSSIPVQCVCAVERVDENAFQQQNVMQVITQDDDDGRMHTMYIQCKNVNELNQWLSAIRKVSIYNVHMLPSFHPGVHRGGKWTCCLQADRAGCSRTHSAVTLGDWSDPLDPDVESQMIYKQLLQGKDKLREKYVEMPEADQTSSNKENRINADVHPDGAECNVQMMKPGQSVAARLLAVIEDLEQAHAAFQHREKEDTSCVILNS
;
A
#
# COMPACT_ATOMS: atom_id res chain seq x y z
N VAL A 1 -2.48 22.37 -3.11
CA VAL A 1 -2.80 21.18 -3.95
C VAL A 1 -1.97 21.15 -5.23
N ALA A 2 -1.98 22.20 -6.07
CA ALA A 2 -1.17 22.27 -7.29
C ALA A 2 0.35 22.21 -7.06
N SER A 3 0.86 22.83 -5.98
CA SER A 3 2.29 22.81 -5.61
C SER A 3 2.80 21.43 -5.17
N VAL A 4 1.95 20.66 -4.49
CA VAL A 4 2.26 19.30 -4.05
C VAL A 4 2.27 18.35 -5.24
N LYS A 5 1.31 18.52 -6.17
CA LYS A 5 1.27 17.76 -7.42
C LYS A 5 2.51 18.03 -8.27
N ASP A 6 2.86 19.30 -8.47
CA ASP A 6 4.04 19.69 -9.26
C ASP A 6 5.36 19.19 -8.64
N PHE A 7 5.44 19.14 -7.30
CA PHE A 7 6.56 18.55 -6.59
C PHE A 7 6.64 17.03 -6.76
N LEU A 8 5.52 16.32 -6.70
CA LEU A 8 5.45 14.87 -6.92
C LEU A 8 5.78 14.51 -8.37
N ASP A 9 5.28 15.26 -9.34
CA ASP A 9 5.57 15.06 -10.76
C ASP A 9 7.09 15.21 -11.03
N LYS A 10 7.75 16.17 -10.38
CA LYS A 10 9.21 16.37 -10.44
C LYS A 10 10.03 15.27 -9.73
N LEU A 11 9.46 14.60 -8.73
CA LEU A 11 10.11 13.47 -8.04
C LEU A 11 10.07 12.18 -8.88
N ILE A 12 9.02 12.01 -9.69
CA ILE A 12 8.82 10.82 -10.55
C ILE A 12 9.73 10.86 -11.79
N ASP A 13 10.12 12.05 -12.24
CA ASP A 13 10.95 12.28 -13.43
C ASP A 13 12.47 12.03 -13.21
N ILE A 14 12.86 11.54 -12.03
CA ILE A 14 14.24 11.15 -11.72
C ILE A 14 14.45 9.68 -12.12
N ASP A 15 14.80 9.47 -13.40
CA ASP A 15 15.32 8.26 -14.06
C ASP A 15 14.75 6.89 -13.62
N HIS A 16 14.03 6.26 -14.56
CA HIS A 16 13.37 4.96 -14.43
C HIS A 16 14.32 3.74 -14.41
N ASP A 17 15.63 3.92 -14.54
CA ASP A 17 16.57 2.81 -14.77
C ASP A 17 17.18 2.18 -13.50
N ILE A 18 16.74 2.56 -12.29
CA ILE A 18 17.31 2.03 -11.02
C ILE A 18 16.22 1.53 -10.07
N VAL A 19 15.19 0.83 -10.58
CA VAL A 19 14.13 0.23 -9.73
C VAL A 19 14.20 -1.29 -9.66
N SER A 20 15.23 -1.93 -10.21
CA SER A 20 15.27 -3.40 -10.27
C SER A 20 15.87 -4.11 -9.03
N SER A 21 16.29 -3.40 -7.98
CA SER A 21 16.98 -4.06 -6.84
C SER A 21 16.68 -3.50 -5.44
N VAL A 22 15.54 -2.85 -5.21
CA VAL A 22 15.13 -2.46 -3.86
C VAL A 22 14.30 -3.60 -3.24
N PRO A 23 14.61 -4.08 -2.02
CA PRO A 23 13.77 -5.04 -1.33
C PRO A 23 12.33 -4.52 -1.27
N GLN A 24 11.41 -5.41 -1.64
CA GLN A 24 9.99 -5.19 -1.82
C GLN A 24 9.41 -4.27 -0.73
N ARG A 25 8.59 -3.29 -1.14
CA ARG A 25 7.80 -2.44 -0.23
C ARG A 25 7.01 -3.34 0.74
N ALA A 26 7.55 -3.62 1.91
CA ALA A 26 6.79 -4.12 3.03
C ALA A 26 5.95 -2.95 3.53
N VAL A 27 4.77 -2.77 2.92
CA VAL A 27 3.83 -1.69 3.29
C VAL A 27 3.30 -1.89 4.72
N PHE A 28 3.47 -3.08 5.31
CA PHE A 28 3.01 -3.40 6.66
C PHE A 28 4.06 -4.25 7.40
N MET A 29 4.31 -3.94 8.67
CA MET A 29 5.07 -4.86 9.52
C MET A 29 4.29 -6.17 9.70
N PRO A 30 4.95 -7.34 9.64
CA PRO A 30 4.29 -8.62 9.93
C PRO A 30 3.63 -8.52 11.31
N SER A 31 2.38 -8.97 11.44
CA SER A 31 1.54 -8.91 12.66
C SER A 31 0.75 -7.62 12.95
N VAL A 32 0.96 -6.50 12.25
CA VAL A 32 0.13 -5.29 12.50
C VAL A 32 -1.27 -5.49 11.92
N THR A 33 -2.29 -5.23 12.76
CA THR A 33 -3.69 -5.20 12.30
C THR A 33 -3.89 -4.02 11.36
N VAL A 34 -4.11 -4.33 10.08
CA VAL A 34 -4.45 -3.37 9.02
C VAL A 34 -5.90 -2.91 9.18
N LYS A 35 -6.81 -3.83 9.53
CA LYS A 35 -8.22 -3.52 9.76
C LYS A 35 -8.87 -4.53 10.68
N GLU A 36 -9.78 -4.08 11.54
CA GLU A 36 -10.61 -4.96 12.35
C GLU A 36 -12.04 -4.42 12.50
N GLY A 37 -12.96 -5.30 12.91
CA GLY A 37 -14.33 -4.90 13.20
C GLY A 37 -15.37 -6.01 13.06
N TYR A 38 -16.60 -5.71 13.47
CA TYR A 38 -17.72 -6.63 13.33
C TYR A 38 -18.27 -6.64 11.90
N LEU A 39 -18.38 -7.83 11.32
CA LEU A 39 -19.02 -8.09 10.03
C LEU A 39 -19.99 -9.27 10.15
N HIS A 40 -20.83 -9.46 9.14
CA HIS A 40 -21.77 -10.58 9.07
C HIS A 40 -21.26 -11.59 8.04
N LYS A 41 -20.94 -12.81 8.47
CA LYS A 41 -20.32 -13.86 7.65
C LYS A 41 -21.33 -14.94 7.27
N TYR A 42 -21.32 -15.34 6.01
CA TYR A 42 -21.97 -16.54 5.51
C TYR A 42 -20.93 -17.42 4.78
N LYS A 43 -20.85 -18.70 5.13
CA LYS A 43 -19.96 -19.66 4.45
C LYS A 43 -20.81 -20.51 3.51
N ALA A 44 -20.42 -20.61 2.25
CA ALA A 44 -21.08 -21.51 1.30
C ALA A 44 -20.66 -22.96 1.60
N GLU A 45 -21.42 -23.65 2.44
CA GLU A 45 -21.21 -25.08 2.70
C GLU A 45 -22.49 -25.88 2.52
N GLY A 46 -22.37 -26.98 1.78
CA GLY A 46 -23.36 -28.07 1.70
C GLY A 46 -24.64 -27.76 0.90
N PRO A 47 -25.46 -28.78 0.62
CA PRO A 47 -26.80 -28.59 0.09
C PRO A 47 -27.63 -27.79 1.11
N GLN A 48 -27.99 -26.56 0.74
CA GLN A 48 -28.85 -25.71 1.56
C GLN A 48 -30.24 -26.33 1.65
N LEU A 49 -30.54 -26.96 2.79
CA LEU A 49 -31.86 -27.47 3.12
C LEU A 49 -32.87 -26.36 3.49
N LEU A 50 -32.38 -25.15 3.78
CA LEU A 50 -33.20 -23.99 4.17
C LEU A 50 -33.16 -22.90 3.10
N SER A 51 -34.29 -22.22 2.90
CA SER A 51 -34.46 -21.18 1.88
C SER A 51 -33.77 -19.84 2.19
N ARG A 52 -33.28 -19.65 3.41
CA ARG A 52 -32.76 -18.36 3.91
C ARG A 52 -31.28 -18.42 4.24
N PHE A 53 -30.52 -17.48 3.69
CA PHE A 53 -29.12 -17.27 4.02
C PHE A 53 -28.99 -16.70 5.44
N ALA A 54 -28.29 -17.42 6.32
CA ALA A 54 -28.10 -17.01 7.71
C ALA A 54 -26.68 -16.46 7.90
N PHE A 55 -26.53 -15.13 7.75
CA PHE A 55 -25.27 -14.46 8.05
C PHE A 55 -25.08 -14.34 9.56
N LYS A 56 -23.92 -14.78 10.05
CA LYS A 56 -23.57 -14.80 11.47
C LYS A 56 -22.61 -13.65 11.77
N LYS A 57 -22.93 -12.80 12.75
CA LYS A 57 -22.04 -11.74 13.23
C LYS A 57 -20.73 -12.35 13.76
N ARG A 58 -19.59 -11.83 13.29
CA ARG A 58 -18.24 -12.23 13.67
C ARG A 58 -17.37 -10.99 13.76
N TYR A 59 -16.37 -11.03 14.63
CA TYR A 59 -15.32 -10.03 14.67
C TYR A 59 -14.18 -10.49 13.78
N PHE A 60 -13.68 -9.61 12.92
CA PHE A 60 -12.62 -9.88 11.96
C PHE A 60 -11.36 -9.08 12.30
N TRP A 61 -10.21 -9.67 12.02
CA TRP A 61 -8.89 -9.03 12.02
C TRP A 61 -8.21 -9.33 10.71
N LEU A 62 -7.66 -8.29 10.08
CA LEU A 62 -6.83 -8.39 8.90
C LEU A 62 -5.43 -7.92 9.26
N THR A 63 -4.45 -8.77 9.04
CA THR A 63 -3.03 -8.42 9.03
C THR A 63 -2.47 -8.58 7.61
N SER A 64 -1.19 -8.26 7.41
CA SER A 64 -0.49 -8.59 6.16
C SER A 64 -0.38 -10.10 5.90
N GLU A 65 -0.57 -10.94 6.93
CA GLU A 65 -0.35 -12.39 6.85
C GLU A 65 -1.65 -13.19 6.89
N SER A 66 -2.71 -12.69 7.54
CA SER A 66 -3.94 -13.46 7.68
C SER A 66 -5.21 -12.60 7.76
N LEU A 67 -6.31 -13.20 7.29
CA LEU A 67 -7.68 -12.80 7.59
C LEU A 67 -8.25 -13.74 8.65
N SER A 68 -8.33 -13.26 9.88
CA SER A 68 -8.80 -14.02 11.03
C SER A 68 -10.20 -13.57 11.48
N TYR A 69 -10.99 -14.48 12.05
CA TYR A 69 -12.29 -14.15 12.63
C TYR A 69 -12.71 -15.04 13.80
N ALA A 70 -13.53 -14.48 14.70
CA ALA A 70 -14.08 -15.18 15.87
C ALA A 70 -15.51 -14.70 16.20
N LYS A 71 -16.17 -15.36 17.16
CA LYS A 71 -17.54 -14.99 17.59
C LYS A 71 -17.59 -13.58 18.18
N THR A 72 -16.60 -13.24 18.99
CA THR A 72 -16.43 -11.95 19.69
C THR A 72 -14.95 -11.56 19.68
N SER A 73 -14.64 -10.31 20.02
CA SER A 73 -13.29 -9.73 19.94
C SER A 73 -12.30 -10.27 20.98
N ASP A 74 -12.81 -10.83 22.08
CA ASP A 74 -12.06 -11.35 23.22
C ASP A 74 -11.63 -12.82 23.08
N LEU A 75 -12.12 -13.54 22.07
CA LEU A 75 -11.76 -14.94 21.88
C LEU A 75 -10.30 -15.10 21.38
N GLN A 76 -9.55 -15.95 22.10
CA GLN A 76 -8.20 -16.38 21.74
C GLN A 76 -8.19 -17.38 20.57
N VAL A 77 -9.18 -18.27 20.49
CA VAL A 77 -9.27 -19.23 19.38
C VAL A 77 -9.98 -18.57 18.20
N ARG A 78 -9.25 -18.44 17.09
CA ARG A 78 -9.69 -17.77 15.88
C ARG A 78 -9.61 -18.74 14.71
N SER A 79 -10.58 -18.66 13.80
CA SER A 79 -10.38 -19.22 12.47
C SER A 79 -9.50 -18.24 11.70
N SER A 80 -8.38 -18.72 11.18
CA SER A 80 -7.42 -17.91 10.43
C SER A 80 -7.31 -18.42 9.00
N ILE A 81 -7.30 -17.50 8.05
CA ILE A 81 -7.08 -17.75 6.63
C ILE A 81 -5.79 -17.02 6.26
N PRO A 82 -4.72 -17.72 5.87
CA PRO A 82 -3.52 -17.07 5.37
C PRO A 82 -3.83 -16.20 4.15
N VAL A 83 -3.22 -15.02 4.05
CA VAL A 83 -3.44 -14.10 2.91
C VAL A 83 -3.04 -14.75 1.58
N GLN A 84 -2.01 -15.61 1.58
CA GLN A 84 -1.59 -16.40 0.42
C GLN A 84 -2.66 -17.37 -0.10
N CYS A 85 -3.63 -17.76 0.73
CA CYS A 85 -4.74 -18.61 0.31
C CYS A 85 -5.87 -17.80 -0.33
N VAL A 86 -5.84 -16.47 -0.29
CA VAL A 86 -6.90 -15.61 -0.86
C VAL A 86 -6.72 -15.50 -2.38
N CYS A 87 -7.68 -16.01 -3.14
CA CYS A 87 -7.63 -16.06 -4.61
C CYS A 87 -8.50 -14.98 -5.29
N ALA A 88 -9.52 -14.44 -4.63
CA ALA A 88 -10.30 -13.31 -5.15
C ALA A 88 -11.06 -12.59 -4.04
N VAL A 89 -11.24 -11.27 -4.19
CA VAL A 89 -11.98 -10.43 -3.24
C VAL A 89 -12.82 -9.41 -4.00
N GLU A 90 -14.12 -9.64 -4.05
CA GLU A 90 -15.02 -8.96 -4.99
C GLU A 90 -16.36 -8.60 -4.39
N ARG A 91 -17.01 -7.59 -5.00
CA ARG A 91 -18.42 -7.29 -4.70
C ARG A 91 -19.31 -8.42 -5.21
N VAL A 92 -20.42 -8.61 -4.53
CA VAL A 92 -21.46 -9.59 -4.87
C VAL A 92 -22.68 -8.82 -5.37
N ASP A 93 -23.37 -9.38 -6.36
CA ASP A 93 -24.60 -8.80 -6.88
C ASP A 93 -25.66 -8.72 -5.78
N GLU A 94 -26.32 -7.57 -5.64
CA GLU A 94 -27.35 -7.35 -4.60
C GLU A 94 -28.49 -8.39 -4.67
N ASN A 95 -28.77 -8.87 -5.88
CA ASN A 95 -29.79 -9.87 -6.17
C ASN A 95 -29.41 -11.28 -5.68
N ALA A 96 -28.13 -11.57 -5.40
CA ALA A 96 -27.68 -12.90 -4.99
C ALA A 96 -28.24 -13.30 -3.62
N PHE A 97 -28.24 -12.35 -2.68
CA PHE A 97 -28.69 -12.56 -1.29
C PHE A 97 -29.93 -11.74 -0.92
N GLN A 98 -30.40 -10.84 -1.80
CA GLN A 98 -31.34 -9.77 -1.44
C GLN A 98 -30.80 -8.94 -0.27
N GLN A 99 -29.48 -8.75 -0.26
CA GLN A 99 -28.75 -7.99 0.74
C GLN A 99 -27.80 -7.05 0.03
N GLN A 100 -27.74 -5.81 0.51
CA GLN A 100 -26.77 -4.83 0.05
C GLN A 100 -25.43 -5.01 0.75
N ASN A 101 -24.39 -4.41 0.16
CA ASN A 101 -23.07 -4.29 0.73
C ASN A 101 -22.42 -5.64 1.06
N VAL A 102 -22.57 -6.61 0.17
CA VAL A 102 -21.95 -7.94 0.30
C VAL A 102 -20.70 -8.02 -0.55
N MET A 103 -19.61 -8.49 0.04
CA MET A 103 -18.41 -8.94 -0.67
C MET A 103 -18.27 -10.46 -0.55
N GLN A 104 -17.46 -11.03 -1.43
CA GLN A 104 -17.00 -12.41 -1.34
C GLN A 104 -15.48 -12.45 -1.24
N VAL A 105 -14.99 -13.40 -0.43
CA VAL A 105 -13.59 -13.79 -0.34
C VAL A 105 -13.51 -15.24 -0.79
N ILE A 106 -12.84 -15.48 -1.91
CA ILE A 106 -12.58 -16.81 -2.45
C ILE A 106 -11.20 -17.24 -1.98
N THR A 107 -11.11 -18.42 -1.38
CA THR A 107 -9.86 -18.97 -0.84
C THR A 107 -9.63 -20.37 -1.35
N GLN A 108 -8.38 -20.73 -1.59
CA GLN A 108 -7.96 -22.09 -1.89
C GLN A 108 -7.37 -22.73 -0.65
N ASP A 109 -7.76 -23.97 -0.36
CA ASP A 109 -7.10 -24.77 0.68
C ASP A 109 -5.75 -25.28 0.15
N ASP A 110 -4.70 -25.16 0.95
CA ASP A 110 -3.33 -25.53 0.56
C ASP A 110 -3.18 -27.05 0.40
N ASP A 111 -3.97 -27.84 1.14
CA ASP A 111 -3.82 -29.30 1.21
C ASP A 111 -4.45 -30.02 0.01
N ASP A 112 -5.65 -29.62 -0.41
CA ASP A 112 -6.45 -30.31 -1.44
C ASP A 112 -6.79 -29.43 -2.66
N GLY A 113 -6.35 -28.16 -2.66
CA GLY A 113 -6.62 -27.21 -3.72
C GLY A 113 -8.09 -26.80 -3.83
N ARG A 114 -8.93 -27.16 -2.85
CA ARG A 114 -10.37 -26.90 -2.89
C ARG A 114 -10.67 -25.42 -2.68
N MET A 115 -11.49 -24.90 -3.58
CA MET A 115 -11.99 -23.53 -3.47
C MET A 115 -13.13 -23.43 -2.46
N HIS A 116 -13.04 -22.42 -1.62
CA HIS A 116 -14.04 -22.04 -0.63
C HIS A 116 -14.45 -20.58 -0.84
N THR A 117 -15.75 -20.30 -0.76
CA THR A 117 -16.26 -18.94 -0.86
C THR A 117 -16.90 -18.53 0.46
N MET A 118 -16.41 -17.42 1.01
CA MET A 118 -16.99 -16.73 2.15
C MET A 118 -17.67 -15.46 1.68
N TYR A 119 -18.94 -15.29 2.03
CA TYR A 119 -19.68 -14.06 1.80
C TYR A 119 -19.70 -13.23 3.08
N ILE A 120 -19.45 -11.94 2.96
CA ILE A 120 -19.33 -11.01 4.09
C ILE A 120 -20.20 -9.79 3.80
N GLN A 121 -21.21 -9.57 4.63
CA GLN A 121 -22.07 -8.40 4.59
C GLN A 121 -21.52 -7.30 5.52
N CYS A 122 -21.36 -6.11 4.96
CA CYS A 122 -20.99 -4.88 5.63
C CYS A 122 -22.22 -4.01 5.94
N LYS A 123 -22.11 -3.11 6.91
CA LYS A 123 -23.23 -2.25 7.34
C LYS A 123 -23.60 -1.19 6.31
N ASN A 124 -22.64 -0.74 5.51
CA ASN A 124 -22.81 0.27 4.46
C ASN A 124 -21.71 0.17 3.40
N VAL A 125 -21.87 0.91 2.31
CA VAL A 125 -20.95 0.91 1.16
C VAL A 125 -19.53 1.38 1.53
N ASN A 126 -19.39 2.29 2.49
CA ASN A 126 -18.08 2.76 2.93
C ASN A 126 -17.30 1.64 3.65
N GLU A 127 -17.95 0.92 4.56
CA GLU A 127 -17.34 -0.22 5.24
C GLU A 127 -16.99 -1.34 4.25
N LEU A 128 -17.88 -1.62 3.28
CA LEU A 128 -17.60 -2.54 2.18
C LEU A 128 -16.32 -2.16 1.43
N ASN A 129 -16.23 -0.90 1.00
CA ASN A 129 -15.09 -0.43 0.21
C ASN A 129 -13.79 -0.47 1.01
N GLN A 130 -13.82 -0.08 2.28
CA GLN A 130 -12.65 -0.16 3.15
C GLN A 130 -12.15 -1.61 3.30
N TRP A 131 -13.06 -2.57 3.51
CA TRP A 131 -12.66 -3.98 3.63
C TRP A 131 -12.15 -4.55 2.31
N LEU A 132 -12.81 -4.27 1.19
CA LEU A 132 -12.33 -4.67 -0.14
C LEU A 132 -10.92 -4.13 -0.41
N SER A 133 -10.70 -2.84 -0.17
CA SER A 133 -9.40 -2.18 -0.34
C SER A 133 -8.34 -2.81 0.56
N ALA A 134 -8.62 -2.95 1.86
CA ALA A 134 -7.65 -3.46 2.81
C ALA A 134 -7.23 -4.89 2.47
N ILE A 135 -8.17 -5.77 2.13
CA ILE A 135 -7.84 -7.16 1.77
C ILE A 135 -7.07 -7.20 0.45
N ARG A 136 -7.48 -6.43 -0.58
CA ARG A 136 -6.75 -6.36 -1.86
C ARG A 136 -5.33 -5.84 -1.70
N LYS A 137 -5.10 -4.87 -0.82
CA LYS A 137 -3.76 -4.33 -0.52
C LYS A 137 -2.85 -5.40 0.06
N VAL A 138 -3.32 -6.19 1.01
CA VAL A 138 -2.48 -7.24 1.62
C VAL A 138 -2.30 -8.44 0.69
N SER A 139 -3.25 -8.72 -0.20
CA SER A 139 -3.17 -9.84 -1.15
C SER A 139 -2.61 -9.47 -2.54
N ILE A 140 -2.11 -8.25 -2.74
CA ILE A 140 -1.77 -7.72 -4.08
C ILE A 140 -0.67 -8.52 -4.80
N TYR A 141 0.27 -9.08 -4.04
CA TYR A 141 1.37 -9.88 -4.58
C TYR A 141 1.07 -11.38 -4.59
N ASN A 142 -0.16 -11.78 -4.26
CA ASN A 142 -0.53 -13.18 -4.32
C ASN A 142 -0.56 -13.66 -5.77
N VAL A 143 0.22 -14.68 -6.08
CA VAL A 143 0.29 -15.27 -7.43
C VAL A 143 -0.90 -16.17 -7.75
N HIS A 144 -1.68 -16.57 -6.74
CA HIS A 144 -2.84 -17.45 -6.86
C HIS A 144 -4.16 -16.71 -7.12
N MET A 145 -4.09 -15.44 -7.53
CA MET A 145 -5.27 -14.64 -7.84
C MET A 145 -6.00 -15.18 -9.08
N LEU A 146 -7.30 -15.44 -8.95
CA LEU A 146 -8.16 -15.87 -10.04
C LEU A 146 -8.36 -14.73 -11.05
N PRO A 147 -8.38 -15.00 -12.35
CA PRO A 147 -8.64 -13.98 -13.38
C PRO A 147 -10.14 -13.63 -13.49
N SER A 148 -11.00 -14.50 -12.99
CA SER A 148 -12.45 -14.38 -13.10
C SER A 148 -13.17 -14.98 -11.90
N PHE A 149 -14.37 -14.47 -11.62
CA PHE A 149 -15.21 -14.90 -10.52
C PHE A 149 -16.69 -14.84 -10.89
N HIS A 150 -17.56 -15.39 -10.04
CA HIS A 150 -19.01 -15.22 -10.16
C HIS A 150 -19.48 -14.18 -9.16
N PRO A 151 -20.12 -13.06 -9.58
CA PRO A 151 -20.68 -12.09 -8.65
C PRO A 151 -21.98 -12.57 -7.98
N GLY A 152 -22.58 -13.64 -8.51
CA GLY A 152 -23.76 -14.30 -7.93
C GLY A 152 -23.42 -15.41 -6.94
N VAL A 153 -24.46 -16.11 -6.47
CA VAL A 153 -24.34 -17.29 -5.60
C VAL A 153 -24.74 -18.56 -6.37
N HIS A 154 -24.10 -19.68 -6.07
CA HIS A 154 -24.46 -20.97 -6.67
C HIS A 154 -25.63 -21.61 -5.90
N ARG A 155 -26.80 -21.73 -6.53
CA ARG A 155 -28.02 -22.32 -5.96
C ARG A 155 -28.81 -23.06 -7.02
N GLY A 156 -29.33 -24.26 -6.67
CA GLY A 156 -30.11 -25.07 -7.60
C GLY A 156 -29.30 -25.57 -8.81
N GLY A 157 -28.00 -25.82 -8.62
CA GLY A 157 -27.10 -26.30 -9.66
C GLY A 157 -26.67 -25.23 -10.68
N LYS A 158 -26.97 -23.95 -10.44
CA LYS A 158 -26.62 -22.83 -11.31
C LYS A 158 -26.20 -21.61 -10.50
N TRP A 159 -25.40 -20.74 -11.11
CA TRP A 159 -25.07 -19.43 -10.58
C TRP A 159 -26.18 -18.42 -10.85
N THR A 160 -26.52 -17.58 -9.88
CA THR A 160 -27.55 -16.54 -10.05
C THR A 160 -27.13 -15.43 -11.03
N CYS A 161 -25.84 -15.26 -11.29
CA CYS A 161 -25.32 -14.20 -12.17
C CYS A 161 -25.41 -14.54 -13.67
N CYS A 162 -25.08 -15.77 -14.06
CA CYS A 162 -24.99 -16.18 -15.47
C CYS A 162 -25.82 -17.43 -15.82
N LEU A 163 -26.49 -18.04 -14.83
CA LEU A 163 -27.28 -19.26 -14.96
C LEU A 163 -26.50 -20.49 -15.44
N GLN A 164 -25.17 -20.43 -15.43
CA GLN A 164 -24.28 -21.56 -15.74
C GLN A 164 -24.09 -22.44 -14.51
N ALA A 165 -23.77 -23.72 -14.74
CA ALA A 165 -23.34 -24.65 -13.68
C ALA A 165 -21.81 -24.70 -13.53
N ASP A 166 -21.08 -24.12 -14.49
CA ASP A 166 -19.62 -24.08 -14.51
C ASP A 166 -19.07 -23.32 -13.30
N ARG A 167 -17.91 -23.75 -12.80
CA ARG A 167 -17.16 -23.05 -11.75
C ARG A 167 -16.28 -21.93 -12.30
N ALA A 168 -16.04 -21.88 -13.61
CA ALA A 168 -15.30 -20.80 -14.25
C ALA A 168 -16.11 -19.49 -14.20
N GLY A 169 -15.54 -18.48 -13.54
CA GLY A 169 -16.18 -17.19 -13.30
C GLY A 169 -16.65 -16.47 -14.57
N CYS A 170 -17.81 -15.80 -14.49
CA CYS A 170 -18.38 -15.03 -15.62
C CYS A 170 -17.96 -13.56 -15.67
N SER A 171 -17.30 -13.06 -14.62
CA SER A 171 -16.85 -11.66 -14.51
C SER A 171 -15.35 -11.61 -14.23
N ARG A 172 -14.64 -10.58 -14.70
CA ARG A 172 -13.20 -10.40 -14.43
C ARG A 172 -12.96 -9.92 -13.01
N THR A 173 -11.94 -10.44 -12.35
CA THR A 173 -11.48 -9.91 -11.06
C THR A 173 -10.81 -8.56 -11.23
N HIS A 174 -10.91 -7.72 -10.21
CA HIS A 174 -10.21 -6.44 -10.16
C HIS A 174 -8.80 -6.69 -9.61
N SER A 175 -7.78 -6.53 -10.46
CA SER A 175 -6.37 -6.55 -10.04
C SER A 175 -5.96 -5.28 -9.27
N ALA A 176 -6.73 -4.20 -9.42
CA ALA A 176 -6.42 -2.91 -8.82
C ALA A 176 -7.06 -2.75 -7.43
N VAL A 177 -6.28 -2.20 -6.50
CA VAL A 177 -6.73 -1.71 -5.19
C VAL A 177 -7.75 -0.56 -5.34
N THR A 178 -7.77 0.11 -6.50
CA THR A 178 -8.70 1.20 -6.80
C THR A 178 -10.11 0.67 -7.04
N LEU A 179 -11.00 0.91 -6.07
CA LEU A 179 -12.43 0.64 -6.19
C LEU A 179 -13.13 1.78 -6.95
N GLY A 180 -12.86 1.93 -8.25
CA GLY A 180 -13.35 3.07 -9.02
C GLY A 180 -12.84 4.41 -8.44
N ASP A 181 -13.74 5.36 -8.20
CA ASP A 181 -13.43 6.69 -7.62
C ASP A 181 -13.17 6.67 -6.10
N TRP A 182 -13.32 5.51 -5.45
CA TRP A 182 -13.11 5.42 -4.01
C TRP A 182 -11.61 5.38 -3.70
N SER A 183 -11.16 6.38 -2.94
CA SER A 183 -9.84 6.44 -2.33
C SER A 183 -9.97 6.06 -0.86
N ASP A 184 -9.07 5.23 -0.34
CA ASP A 184 -9.04 4.91 1.09
C ASP A 184 -8.96 6.21 1.90
N PRO A 185 -9.76 6.42 2.96
CA PRO A 185 -9.59 7.57 3.82
C PRO A 185 -8.18 7.53 4.39
N LEU A 186 -7.32 8.43 3.90
CA LEU A 186 -5.98 8.59 4.42
C LEU A 186 -6.09 9.11 5.85
N ASP A 187 -5.41 8.44 6.79
CA ASP A 187 -5.11 9.04 8.08
C ASP A 187 -3.93 10.00 7.84
N PRO A 188 -4.14 11.33 7.90
CA PRO A 188 -3.12 12.29 7.54
C PRO A 188 -1.85 12.15 8.38
N ASP A 189 -1.99 11.76 9.65
CA ASP A 189 -0.87 11.65 10.57
C ASP A 189 -0.04 10.39 10.27
N VAL A 190 -0.70 9.26 10.07
CA VAL A 190 -0.03 7.99 9.71
C VAL A 190 0.67 8.10 8.36
N GLU A 191 0.01 8.69 7.36
CA GLU A 191 0.59 8.88 6.03
C GLU A 191 1.76 9.87 6.06
N SER A 192 1.64 10.96 6.83
CA SER A 192 2.76 11.90 7.01
C SER A 192 3.96 11.23 7.66
N GLN A 193 3.74 10.40 8.69
CA GLN A 193 4.81 9.60 9.31
C GLN A 193 5.42 8.57 8.35
N MET A 194 4.61 7.94 7.51
CA MET A 194 5.09 7.00 6.49
C MET A 194 5.97 7.71 5.45
N ILE A 195 5.54 8.87 4.94
CA ILE A 195 6.31 9.69 4.00
C ILE A 195 7.64 10.12 4.64
N TYR A 196 7.60 10.64 5.88
CA TYR A 196 8.81 11.01 6.62
C TYR A 196 9.79 9.82 6.75
N LYS A 197 9.30 8.65 7.13
CA LYS A 197 10.12 7.43 7.24
C LYS A 197 10.76 7.04 5.90
N GLN A 198 10.02 7.14 4.80
CA GLN A 198 10.55 6.85 3.46
C GLN A 198 11.64 7.86 3.05
N LEU A 199 11.40 9.14 3.30
CA LEU A 199 12.39 10.20 3.04
C LEU A 199 13.67 9.94 3.84
N LEU A 200 13.55 9.58 5.12
CA LEU A 200 14.69 9.29 5.97
C LEU A 200 15.48 8.05 5.49
N GLN A 201 14.79 6.98 5.10
CA GLN A 201 15.43 5.78 4.53
C GLN A 201 16.15 6.04 3.20
N GLY A 202 15.66 7.00 2.42
CA GLY A 202 16.24 7.41 1.14
C GLY A 202 17.41 8.39 1.28
N LYS A 203 17.60 9.02 2.44
CA LYS A 203 18.55 10.12 2.68
C LYS A 203 19.98 9.77 2.24
N ASP A 204 20.50 8.66 2.74
CA ASP A 204 21.90 8.29 2.50
C ASP A 204 22.15 7.93 1.03
N LYS A 205 21.20 7.19 0.41
CA LYS A 205 21.25 6.87 -1.03
C LYS A 205 21.18 8.12 -1.91
N LEU A 206 20.40 9.12 -1.50
CA LEU A 206 20.29 10.39 -2.21
C LEU A 206 21.61 11.18 -2.15
N ARG A 207 22.27 11.17 -0.98
CA ARG A 207 23.58 11.80 -0.76
C ARG A 207 24.68 11.12 -1.59
N GLU A 208 24.78 9.80 -1.51
CA GLU A 208 25.77 9.01 -2.27
C GLU A 208 25.62 9.18 -3.78
N LYS A 209 24.39 9.21 -4.31
CA LYS A 209 24.15 9.19 -5.76
C LYS A 209 24.31 10.57 -6.42
N TYR A 210 23.98 11.65 -5.71
CA TYR A 210 23.88 12.98 -6.34
C TYR A 210 24.79 14.04 -5.72
N VAL A 211 25.32 13.82 -4.51
CA VAL A 211 26.17 14.80 -3.82
C VAL A 211 27.62 14.34 -3.74
N GLU A 212 27.86 13.05 -3.44
CA GLU A 212 29.20 12.48 -3.40
C GLU A 212 29.58 11.96 -4.80
N MET A 213 30.45 12.66 -5.53
CA MET A 213 31.06 12.12 -6.76
C MET A 213 32.27 11.24 -6.38
N PRO A 214 32.45 10.03 -6.95
CA PRO A 214 33.77 9.42 -7.01
C PRO A 214 34.60 10.22 -8.01
N GLU A 215 35.67 10.86 -7.55
CA GLU A 215 36.67 11.47 -8.42
C GLU A 215 37.35 10.36 -9.25
N ALA A 216 37.05 10.28 -10.55
CA ALA A 216 37.87 9.52 -11.48
C ALA A 216 37.90 10.17 -12.87
N ASP A 217 39.14 10.40 -13.31
CA ASP A 217 39.65 10.69 -14.65
C ASP A 217 39.52 12.11 -15.23
N GLN A 218 40.49 12.95 -14.86
CA GLN A 218 41.13 13.89 -15.80
C GLN A 218 42.64 13.59 -15.88
N THR A 219 43.05 12.66 -16.75
CA THR A 219 44.43 12.66 -17.28
C THR A 219 44.51 12.06 -18.68
N SER A 220 44.19 12.86 -19.70
CA SER A 220 44.78 12.88 -21.05
C SER A 220 43.96 13.90 -21.87
N SER A 221 44.49 14.86 -22.60
CA SER A 221 45.74 14.92 -23.36
C SER A 221 46.29 16.34 -23.42
N ASN A 222 47.61 16.44 -23.45
CA ASN A 222 48.36 17.67 -23.70
C ASN A 222 48.30 18.09 -25.17
N LYS A 223 48.28 19.42 -25.36
CA LYS A 223 48.88 20.23 -26.44
C LYS A 223 48.32 20.09 -27.87
N GLU A 224 47.83 21.22 -28.40
CA GLU A 224 48.57 21.99 -29.42
C GLU A 224 48.02 23.42 -29.63
N ASN A 225 48.94 24.40 -29.59
CA ASN A 225 49.10 25.62 -30.43
C ASN A 225 47.91 26.59 -30.65
N ARG A 226 48.03 27.92 -30.69
CA ARG A 226 49.09 28.94 -30.49
C ARG A 226 48.40 30.31 -30.77
N ILE A 227 48.71 31.36 -29.99
CA ILE A 227 48.87 32.79 -30.42
C ILE A 227 47.56 33.53 -30.82
N ASN A 228 47.13 34.69 -30.29
CA ASN A 228 47.74 35.89 -29.70
C ASN A 228 46.78 36.50 -28.65
N ALA A 229 47.31 37.08 -27.57
CA ALA A 229 46.59 38.03 -26.73
C ALA A 229 47.47 39.26 -26.51
N ASP A 230 46.92 40.42 -26.83
CA ASP A 230 47.44 41.72 -26.46
C ASP A 230 46.43 42.35 -25.48
N VAL A 231 46.95 42.91 -24.38
CA VAL A 231 46.36 43.88 -23.44
C VAL A 231 45.43 43.39 -22.29
N HIS A 232 46.07 43.26 -21.11
CA HIS A 232 45.73 43.61 -19.71
C HIS A 232 44.42 43.14 -18.98
N PRO A 233 44.50 42.93 -17.63
CA PRO A 233 43.55 42.16 -16.83
C PRO A 233 42.59 43.05 -16.01
N ASP A 234 41.35 42.61 -15.83
CA ASP A 234 40.60 42.95 -14.61
C ASP A 234 39.47 41.96 -14.33
N GLY A 235 39.33 41.59 -13.05
CA GLY A 235 38.04 41.28 -12.43
C GLY A 235 37.36 39.93 -12.67
N ALA A 236 37.60 39.01 -11.73
CA ALA A 236 36.66 38.01 -11.22
C ALA A 236 36.17 36.90 -12.18
N GLU A 237 36.90 35.77 -12.20
CA GLU A 237 36.32 34.48 -12.58
C GLU A 237 35.28 34.07 -11.52
N CYS A 238 34.01 34.29 -11.84
CA CYS A 238 32.91 33.71 -11.10
C CYS A 238 32.89 32.21 -11.41
N ASN A 239 33.50 31.40 -10.54
CA ASN A 239 33.53 29.95 -10.64
C ASN A 239 32.13 29.41 -10.23
N VAL A 240 31.14 29.64 -11.09
CA VAL A 240 29.80 29.04 -10.93
C VAL A 240 29.93 27.59 -11.39
N GLN A 241 30.29 26.72 -10.45
CA GLN A 241 30.23 25.28 -10.64
C GLN A 241 28.78 24.93 -11.01
N MET A 242 28.52 24.73 -12.32
CA MET A 242 27.21 24.32 -12.82
C MET A 242 26.89 22.95 -12.23
N MET A 243 26.16 22.95 -11.12
CA MET A 243 25.58 21.74 -10.56
C MET A 243 24.67 21.12 -11.61
N LYS A 244 24.81 19.82 -11.87
CA LYS A 244 23.91 19.11 -12.78
C LYS A 244 22.47 19.26 -12.25
N PRO A 245 21.44 19.35 -13.12
CA PRO A 245 20.06 19.65 -12.70
C PRO A 245 19.53 18.78 -11.54
N GLY A 246 19.93 17.51 -11.48
CA GLY A 246 19.56 16.59 -10.39
C GLY A 246 20.25 16.84 -9.05
N GLN A 247 21.44 17.45 -9.03
CA GLN A 247 22.21 17.69 -7.80
C GLN A 247 21.61 18.82 -6.97
N SER A 248 21.12 19.88 -7.61
CA SER A 248 20.44 20.99 -6.93
C SER A 248 19.14 20.55 -6.27
N VAL A 249 18.37 19.68 -6.94
CA VAL A 249 17.13 19.11 -6.38
C VAL A 249 17.43 18.16 -5.23
N ALA A 250 18.43 17.29 -5.37
CA ALA A 250 18.87 16.38 -4.31
C ALA A 250 19.35 17.14 -3.06
N ALA A 251 20.16 18.19 -3.23
CA ALA A 251 20.64 19.01 -2.12
C ALA A 251 19.49 19.70 -1.36
N ARG A 252 18.51 20.24 -2.10
CA ARG A 252 17.31 20.83 -1.50
C ARG A 252 16.46 19.79 -0.74
N LEU A 253 16.32 18.59 -1.28
CA LEU A 253 15.58 17.52 -0.63
C LEU A 253 16.29 17.04 0.65
N LEU A 254 17.62 16.93 0.64
CA LEU A 254 18.42 16.60 1.82
C LEU A 254 18.24 17.63 2.94
N ALA A 255 18.28 18.92 2.62
CA ALA A 255 18.04 19.99 3.59
C ALA A 255 16.65 19.89 4.23
N VAL A 256 15.61 19.60 3.42
CA VAL A 256 14.25 19.38 3.95
C VAL A 256 14.19 18.16 4.87
N ILE A 257 14.91 17.08 4.56
CA ILE A 257 14.97 15.89 5.42
C ILE A 257 15.63 16.23 6.76
N GLU A 258 16.72 17.00 6.75
CA GLU A 258 17.40 17.45 7.98
C GLU A 258 16.49 18.34 8.84
N ASP A 259 15.78 19.29 8.24
CA ASP A 259 14.80 20.14 8.95
C ASP A 259 13.68 19.28 9.59
N LEU A 260 13.21 18.27 8.88
CA LEU A 260 12.20 17.33 9.38
C LEU A 260 12.73 16.49 10.55
N GLU A 261 13.96 15.98 10.47
CA GLU A 261 14.61 15.25 11.57
C GLU A 261 14.72 16.12 12.83
N GLN A 262 15.13 17.38 12.67
CA GLN A 262 15.27 18.32 13.78
C GLN A 262 13.91 18.66 14.42
N ALA A 263 12.89 18.92 13.60
CA ALA A 263 11.54 19.16 14.08
C ALA A 263 10.96 17.95 14.82
N HIS A 264 11.19 16.73 14.30
CA HIS A 264 10.76 15.49 14.93
C HIS A 264 11.44 15.26 16.28
N ALA A 265 12.76 15.46 16.36
CA ALA A 265 13.51 15.36 17.61
C ALA A 265 13.03 16.39 18.67
N ALA A 266 12.79 17.63 18.25
CA ALA A 266 12.26 18.68 19.12
C ALA A 266 10.84 18.38 19.63
N PHE A 267 10.01 17.71 18.82
CA PHE A 267 8.70 17.26 19.25
C PHE A 267 8.80 16.12 20.27
N GLN A 268 9.61 15.08 20.00
CA GLN A 268 9.82 13.97 20.93
C GLN A 268 10.41 14.42 22.28
N HIS A 269 11.27 15.43 22.27
CA HIS A 269 11.82 15.99 23.50
C HIS A 269 10.73 16.64 24.35
N ARG A 270 9.89 17.49 23.73
CA ARG A 270 8.78 18.17 24.40
C ARG A 270 7.76 17.18 24.97
N GLU A 271 7.39 16.13 24.22
CA GLU A 271 6.49 15.11 24.75
C GLU A 271 7.07 14.40 25.98
N LYS A 272 8.37 14.08 25.98
CA LYS A 272 9.03 13.43 27.13
C LYS A 272 9.07 14.34 28.35
N GLU A 273 9.27 15.64 28.16
CA GLU A 273 9.25 16.65 29.23
C GLU A 273 7.84 16.82 29.81
N ASP A 274 6.83 16.91 28.96
CA ASP A 274 5.43 17.03 29.38
C ASP A 274 4.94 15.77 30.12
N THR A 275 5.30 14.57 29.62
CA THR A 275 4.95 13.30 30.28
C THR A 275 5.65 13.17 31.64
N SER A 276 6.90 13.63 31.74
CA SER A 276 7.66 13.62 33.00
C SER A 276 7.13 14.65 34.01
N CYS A 277 6.62 15.79 33.55
CA CYS A 277 5.97 16.80 34.39
C CYS A 277 4.64 16.29 35.00
N VAL A 278 3.88 15.49 34.25
CA VAL A 278 2.64 14.86 34.74
C VAL A 278 2.92 13.77 35.79
N ILE A 279 4.00 13.01 35.63
CA ILE A 279 4.39 11.94 36.58
C ILE A 279 4.94 12.51 37.90
N LEU A 280 5.63 13.66 37.87
CA LEU A 280 6.16 14.32 39.07
C LEU A 280 5.10 15.06 39.90
N ASN A 281 3.92 15.31 39.32
CA ASN A 281 2.80 16.01 39.97
C ASN A 281 1.63 15.08 40.37
N SER A 282 1.83 13.75 40.35
CA SER A 282 0.84 12.74 40.77
C SER A 282 1.25 12.02 42.04
#